data_AF-A0A7V5H3P6-F1
#
_entry.id   AF-A0A7V5H3P6-F1
#
_cell.length_a   1.000
_cell.length_b   1.000
_cell.length_c   1.000
_cell.angle_alpha   90.00
_cell.angle_beta   90.00
_cell.angle_gamma   90.00
#
_symmetry.space_group_name_H-M   'P 1'
#
loop_
_entity.id
_entity.type
_entity.pdbx_description
1 polymer ?
#
loop_
_entity_poly.entity_id
_entity_poly.type
_entity_poly.pdbx_seq_one_letter_code
_entity_poly.pdbx_strand_id
1 'polypeptide(L)'
;MDSYFENEELDEFESIPDEILSTFPDKNQWGELLFDANGNMPLTPEEQEVMIQRLEQKFIEVMDILRISRRDPNSNRTPMRIARMLVKELFAGRYQEPPKSTVFPNRKKVNELIISKGITVMSVCSHHWQPISGDCAIGYIPNKYVLGISKLT
;
A
#
# COMPACT_ATOMS: atom_id res chain seq x y z
N MET A 1 -7.68 9.35 40.96
CA MET A 1 -6.95 9.64 39.71
C MET A 1 -7.60 8.75 38.67
N ASP A 2 -8.88 9.02 38.39
CA ASP A 2 -9.79 8.11 37.67
C ASP A 2 -10.93 8.95 37.07
N SER A 3 -10.65 9.75 36.04
CA SER A 3 -11.73 10.44 35.30
C SER A 3 -11.32 10.95 33.92
N TYR A 4 -10.36 10.30 33.25
CA TYR A 4 -9.90 10.73 31.91
C TYR A 4 -10.28 9.74 30.78
N PHE A 5 -11.21 8.81 31.02
CA PHE A 5 -11.64 7.81 30.03
C PHE A 5 -13.16 7.70 29.89
N GLU A 6 -13.87 8.83 29.95
CA GLU A 6 -15.27 8.92 29.50
C GLU A 6 -15.36 9.97 28.41
N ASN A 7 -14.90 9.61 27.21
CA ASN A 7 -15.36 10.19 25.96
C ASN A 7 -15.41 9.04 24.96
N GLU A 8 -16.48 8.24 25.04
CA GLU A 8 -16.89 7.27 24.03
C GLU A 8 -17.53 8.01 22.83
N GLU A 9 -16.83 8.98 22.25
CA GLU A 9 -17.04 9.37 20.86
C GLU A 9 -15.84 8.81 20.08
N LEU A 10 -15.82 7.48 19.96
CA LEU A 10 -15.09 6.86 18.88
C LEU A 10 -15.78 7.33 17.61
N ASP A 11 -15.11 8.21 16.84
CA ASP A 11 -15.57 8.68 15.54
C ASP A 11 -16.09 7.50 14.70
N GLU A 12 -17.41 7.29 14.70
CA GLU A 12 -18.07 6.54 13.66
C GLU A 12 -17.90 7.40 12.40
N PHE A 13 -16.88 7.08 11.61
CA PHE A 13 -16.80 7.61 10.26
C PHE A 13 -18.07 7.15 9.52
N GLU A 14 -19.08 8.01 9.47
CA GLU A 14 -20.31 7.77 8.72
C GLU A 14 -19.91 7.40 7.28
N SER A 15 -20.31 6.20 6.85
CA SER A 15 -20.06 5.75 5.49
C SER A 15 -20.78 6.68 4.52
N ILE A 16 -20.03 7.21 3.55
CA ILE A 16 -20.59 8.04 2.48
C ILE A 16 -21.65 7.22 1.72
N PRO A 17 -22.89 7.72 1.52
CA PRO A 17 -23.93 7.00 0.78
C PRO A 17 -23.53 6.62 -0.65
N ASP A 18 -23.98 5.46 -1.13
CA ASP A 18 -23.69 4.93 -2.48
C ASP A 18 -24.05 5.91 -3.60
N GLU A 19 -25.13 6.67 -3.42
CA GLU A 19 -25.56 7.71 -4.37
C GLU A 19 -24.48 8.79 -4.56
N ILE A 20 -23.81 9.20 -3.47
CA ILE A 20 -22.70 10.14 -3.52
C ILE A 20 -21.45 9.46 -4.09
N LEU A 21 -21.16 8.22 -3.69
CA LEU A 21 -20.02 7.47 -4.21
C LEU A 21 -20.07 7.37 -5.75
N SER A 22 -21.26 7.19 -6.32
CA SER A 22 -21.48 7.11 -7.77
C SER A 22 -21.18 8.41 -8.54
N THR A 23 -21.03 9.54 -7.84
CA THR A 23 -20.67 10.83 -8.44
C THR A 23 -19.17 11.00 -8.64
N PHE A 24 -18.33 10.23 -7.93
CA PHE A 24 -16.89 10.26 -8.14
C PHE A 24 -16.52 9.57 -9.46
N PRO A 25 -15.49 10.05 -10.17
CA PRO A 25 -15.15 9.49 -11.47
C PRO A 25 -14.47 8.13 -11.31
N ASP A 26 -14.85 7.16 -12.15
CA ASP A 26 -14.15 5.87 -12.24
C ASP A 26 -12.82 5.96 -13.00
N LYS A 27 -12.57 7.07 -13.69
CA LYS A 27 -11.36 7.31 -14.47
C LYS A 27 -10.78 8.67 -14.16
N ASN A 28 -9.45 8.78 -14.17
CA ASN A 28 -8.80 10.07 -14.06
C ASN A 28 -8.89 10.86 -15.38
N GLN A 29 -8.37 12.10 -15.37
CA GLN A 29 -8.36 12.99 -16.54
C GLN A 29 -7.60 12.46 -17.76
N TRP A 30 -6.78 11.41 -17.60
CA TRP A 30 -6.04 10.76 -18.68
C TRP A 30 -6.75 9.48 -19.19
N GLY A 31 -7.95 9.18 -18.67
CA GLY A 31 -8.75 8.02 -19.07
C GLY A 31 -8.32 6.70 -18.40
N GLU A 32 -7.41 6.76 -17.44
CA GLU A 32 -6.93 5.60 -16.68
C GLU A 32 -7.91 5.26 -15.55
N LEU A 33 -8.17 3.96 -15.33
CA LEU A 33 -9.08 3.47 -14.31
C LEU A 33 -8.58 3.80 -12.90
N LEU A 34 -9.47 4.31 -12.05
CA LEU A 34 -9.23 4.50 -10.63
C LEU A 34 -9.69 3.23 -9.87
N PHE A 35 -8.98 2.88 -8.81
CA PHE A 35 -9.22 1.68 -8.03
C PHE A 35 -8.85 1.88 -6.56
N ASP A 36 -9.43 1.06 -5.70
CA ASP A 36 -9.33 1.19 -4.25
C ASP A 36 -7.89 1.28 -3.74
N ALA A 37 -7.69 2.04 -2.65
CA ALA A 37 -6.39 2.22 -2.00
C ALA A 37 -5.77 0.91 -1.48
N ASN A 38 -6.57 -0.14 -1.31
CA ASN A 38 -6.12 -1.49 -0.91
C ASN A 38 -6.16 -2.51 -2.07
N GLY A 39 -6.56 -2.09 -3.27
CA GLY A 39 -6.57 -2.92 -4.47
C GLY A 39 -5.22 -2.97 -5.18
N ASN A 40 -5.05 -3.98 -6.04
CA ASN A 40 -3.87 -4.15 -6.89
C ASN A 40 -4.27 -4.10 -8.37
N MET A 41 -3.52 -3.34 -9.16
CA MET A 41 -3.66 -3.22 -10.60
C MET A 41 -2.27 -3.18 -11.23
N PRO A 42 -1.79 -4.30 -11.81
CA PRO A 42 -0.49 -4.36 -12.44
C PRO A 42 -0.33 -3.30 -13.53
N LEU A 43 0.80 -2.58 -13.51
CA LEU A 43 1.14 -1.56 -14.50
C LEU A 43 2.48 -1.87 -15.15
N THR A 44 2.61 -1.53 -16.43
CA THR A 44 3.86 -1.61 -17.17
C THR A 44 4.91 -0.63 -16.61
N PRO A 45 6.21 -0.89 -16.84
CA PRO A 45 7.26 0.04 -16.47
C PRO A 45 7.06 1.45 -17.05
N GLU A 46 6.56 1.54 -18.28
CA GLU A 46 6.28 2.78 -18.99
C GLU A 46 5.13 3.57 -18.36
N GLU A 47 4.03 2.90 -18.00
CA GLU A 47 2.91 3.54 -17.28
C GLU A 47 3.36 4.08 -15.92
N GLN A 48 4.18 3.32 -15.20
CA GLN A 48 4.73 3.76 -13.92
C GLN A 48 5.67 4.97 -14.07
N GLU A 49 6.44 5.04 -15.15
CA GLU A 49 7.32 6.19 -15.42
C GLU A 49 6.50 7.47 -15.69
N VAL A 50 5.44 7.36 -16.50
CA VAL A 50 4.49 8.46 -16.72
C VAL A 50 3.84 8.90 -15.40
N MET A 51 3.45 7.95 -14.55
CA MET A 51 2.89 8.24 -13.21
C MET A 51 3.89 9.00 -12.34
N ILE A 52 5.16 8.61 -12.31
CA ILE A 52 6.23 9.28 -11.54
C ILE A 52 6.41 10.72 -12.01
N GLN A 53 6.46 10.95 -13.32
CA GLN A 53 6.64 12.29 -13.87
C GLN A 53 5.47 13.21 -13.50
N ARG A 54 4.23 12.70 -13.57
CA ARG A 54 3.04 13.45 -13.15
C ARG A 54 3.07 13.76 -11.65
N LEU A 55 3.43 12.78 -10.81
CA LEU A 55 3.56 12.98 -9.37
C LEU A 55 4.67 13.97 -9.01
N GLU A 56 5.81 13.94 -9.70
CA GLU A 56 6.89 14.90 -9.48
C GLU A 56 6.38 16.33 -9.63
N GLN A 57 5.63 16.63 -10.70
CA GLN A 57 5.04 17.96 -10.89
C GLN A 57 4.13 18.36 -9.74
N LYS A 58 3.34 17.42 -9.20
CA LYS A 58 2.49 17.67 -8.03
C LYS A 58 3.28 17.90 -6.75
N PHE A 59 4.38 17.20 -6.54
CA PHE A 59 5.24 17.48 -5.39
C PHE A 59 6.05 18.76 -5.53
N ILE A 60 6.31 19.24 -6.75
CA ILE A 60 6.84 20.60 -6.98
C ILE A 60 5.82 21.62 -6.46
N GLU A 61 4.56 21.53 -6.89
CA GLU A 61 3.48 22.43 -6.45
C GLU A 61 3.31 22.41 -4.91
N VAL A 62 3.32 21.22 -4.30
CA VAL A 62 3.25 21.06 -2.83
C VAL A 62 4.40 21.80 -2.13
N MET A 63 5.63 21.64 -2.63
CA MET A 63 6.79 22.31 -2.03
C MET A 63 6.73 23.83 -2.18
N ASP A 64 6.22 24.33 -3.30
CA ASP A 64 6.02 25.77 -3.51
C ASP A 64 4.98 26.33 -2.53
N ILE A 65 3.87 25.61 -2.30
CA ILE A 65 2.85 25.96 -1.29
C ILE A 65 3.46 26.00 0.12
N LEU A 66 4.32 25.03 0.45
CA LEU A 66 5.06 24.97 1.70
C LEU A 66 6.21 26.00 1.77
N ARG A 67 6.42 26.80 0.72
CA ARG A 67 7.46 27.82 0.59
C ARG A 67 8.88 27.25 0.71
N ILE A 68 9.09 26.02 0.26
CA ILE A 68 10.41 25.38 0.24
C ILE A 68 11.12 25.74 -1.06
N SER A 69 12.23 26.46 -0.95
CA SER A 69 12.97 26.93 -2.12
C SER A 69 13.52 25.79 -2.99
N ARG A 70 13.24 25.85 -4.29
CA ARG A 70 13.85 24.97 -5.31
C ARG A 70 15.37 25.12 -5.42
N ARG A 71 15.94 26.17 -4.83
CA ARG A 71 17.39 26.41 -4.78
C ARG A 71 18.07 25.75 -3.58
N ASP A 72 17.31 25.21 -2.62
CA ASP A 72 17.92 24.47 -1.50
C ASP A 72 18.60 23.19 -2.04
N PRO A 73 19.93 23.04 -1.86
CA PRO A 73 20.64 21.87 -2.35
C PRO A 73 20.19 20.56 -1.69
N ASN A 74 19.57 20.60 -0.51
CA ASN A 74 19.09 19.39 0.18
C ASN A 74 17.78 18.87 -0.42
N SER A 75 16.85 19.77 -0.79
CA SER A 75 15.51 19.42 -1.23
C SER A 75 15.21 19.66 -2.72
N ASN A 76 16.14 20.19 -3.53
CA ASN A 76 15.89 20.48 -4.95
C ASN A 76 15.42 19.28 -5.79
N ARG A 77 15.82 18.05 -5.42
CA ARG A 77 15.38 16.79 -6.05
C ARG A 77 14.35 16.02 -5.23
N THR A 78 13.85 16.58 -4.12
CA THR A 78 12.86 15.90 -3.26
C THR A 78 11.59 15.50 -4.02
N PRO A 79 11.00 16.30 -4.92
CA PRO A 79 9.78 15.89 -5.62
C PRO A 79 9.93 14.61 -6.42
N MET A 80 11.01 14.48 -7.20
CA MET A 80 11.32 13.26 -7.93
C MET A 80 11.54 12.08 -6.97
N ARG A 81 12.28 12.29 -5.86
CA ARG A 81 12.52 11.23 -4.88
C ARG A 81 11.22 10.74 -4.24
N ILE A 82 10.30 11.63 -3.87
CA ILE A 82 9.01 11.27 -3.29
C ILE A 82 8.16 10.53 -4.33
N ALA A 83 8.04 11.06 -5.55
CA ALA A 83 7.28 10.43 -6.63
C ALA A 83 7.78 8.99 -6.91
N ARG A 84 9.09 8.83 -7.07
CA ARG A 84 9.72 7.52 -7.30
C ARG A 84 9.53 6.57 -6.11
N MET A 85 9.70 7.06 -4.88
CA MET A 85 9.51 6.29 -3.66
C MET A 85 8.06 5.77 -3.54
N LEU A 86 7.07 6.61 -3.83
CA LEU A 86 5.67 6.18 -3.79
C LEU A 86 5.40 5.08 -4.82
N VAL A 87 5.79 5.26 -6.09
CA VAL A 87 5.45 4.32 -7.16
C VAL A 87 6.28 3.04 -7.14
N LYS A 88 7.59 3.14 -6.90
CA LYS A 88 8.54 2.02 -7.05
C LYS A 88 8.92 1.34 -5.74
N GLU A 89 8.60 1.93 -4.60
CA GLU A 89 9.04 1.42 -3.28
C GLU A 89 7.83 1.16 -2.37
N LEU A 90 7.19 2.20 -1.84
CA LEU A 90 6.14 2.05 -0.82
C LEU A 90 4.85 1.43 -1.38
N PHE A 91 4.44 1.79 -2.60
CA PHE A 91 3.24 1.26 -3.25
C PHE A 91 3.55 0.27 -4.37
N ALA A 92 4.78 -0.23 -4.44
CA ALA A 92 5.21 -1.14 -5.51
C ALA A 92 4.28 -2.35 -5.65
N GLY A 93 3.82 -2.91 -4.52
CA GLY A 93 2.88 -4.04 -4.48
C GLY A 93 1.52 -3.77 -5.12
N ARG A 94 1.08 -2.51 -5.23
CA ARG A 94 -0.16 -2.14 -5.93
C ARG A 94 -0.04 -2.33 -7.44
N TYR A 95 1.17 -2.24 -7.98
CA TYR A 95 1.42 -2.22 -9.44
C TYR A 95 2.14 -3.47 -9.95
N GLN A 96 2.29 -4.49 -9.11
CA GLN A 96 2.96 -5.74 -9.43
C GLN A 96 2.00 -6.92 -9.39
N GLU A 97 2.30 -7.92 -10.21
CA GLU A 97 1.65 -9.22 -10.13
C GLU A 97 1.93 -9.88 -8.77
N PRO A 98 0.98 -10.65 -8.23
CA PRO A 98 1.21 -11.45 -7.04
C PRO A 98 2.44 -12.36 -7.18
N PRO A 99 3.20 -12.60 -6.09
CA PRO A 99 4.41 -13.42 -6.15
C PRO A 99 4.07 -14.86 -6.56
N LYS A 100 4.95 -15.48 -7.36
CA LYS A 100 4.80 -16.88 -7.75
C LYS A 100 4.91 -17.80 -6.54
N SER A 101 3.81 -18.49 -6.24
CA SER A 101 3.75 -19.50 -5.20
C SER A 101 4.31 -20.84 -5.68
N THR A 102 5.07 -21.51 -4.82
CA THR A 102 5.58 -22.86 -5.07
C THR A 102 4.97 -23.80 -4.03
N VAL A 103 4.38 -24.90 -4.49
CA VAL A 103 3.71 -25.87 -3.63
C VAL A 103 4.27 -27.27 -3.88
N PHE A 104 4.22 -28.11 -2.84
CA PHE A 104 4.70 -29.49 -2.87
C PHE A 104 3.58 -30.44 -2.46
N PRO A 105 3.47 -31.64 -3.06
CA PRO A 105 2.49 -32.64 -2.61
C PRO A 105 2.69 -32.98 -1.12
N ASN A 106 1.60 -33.00 -0.36
CA ASN A 106 1.62 -33.31 1.08
C ASN A 106 1.78 -34.81 1.34
N ARG A 107 2.94 -35.37 0.97
CA ARG A 107 3.22 -36.82 1.08
C ARG A 107 3.18 -37.34 2.51
N LYS A 108 3.55 -36.49 3.48
CA LYS A 108 3.54 -36.81 4.91
C LYS A 108 2.17 -36.64 5.57
N LYS A 109 1.14 -36.25 4.81
CA LYS A 109 -0.22 -35.99 5.31
C LYS A 109 -0.22 -35.04 6.52
N VAL A 110 0.63 -34.01 6.47
CA VAL A 110 0.67 -32.95 7.49
C VAL A 110 -0.71 -32.31 7.56
N ASN A 111 -1.35 -32.40 8.71
CA ASN A 111 -2.69 -31.90 9.00
C ASN A 111 -2.72 -31.00 10.26
N GLU A 112 -1.55 -30.54 10.68
CA GLU A 112 -1.36 -29.63 11.80
C GLU A 112 -1.11 -28.20 11.30
N LEU A 113 -1.27 -27.24 12.20
CA LEU A 113 -1.04 -25.83 11.93
C LEU A 113 0.46 -25.56 11.70
N ILE A 114 0.80 -25.07 10.52
CA ILE A 114 2.11 -24.51 10.22
C ILE A 114 2.05 -23.01 10.47
N ILE A 115 2.97 -22.47 11.27
CA ILE A 115 3.07 -21.05 11.56
C ILE A 115 4.46 -20.54 11.17
N SER A 116 4.50 -19.48 10.36
CA SER A 116 5.67 -18.62 10.19
C SER A 116 5.46 -17.34 10.99
N LYS A 117 6.44 -16.94 11.80
CA LYS A 117 6.39 -15.75 12.68
C LYS A 117 7.60 -14.86 12.44
N GLY A 118 7.50 -13.61 12.87
CA GLY A 118 8.59 -12.63 12.71
C GLY A 118 8.74 -12.16 11.26
N ILE A 119 7.64 -12.16 10.50
CA ILE A 119 7.62 -11.62 9.15
C ILE A 119 7.49 -10.10 9.27
N THR A 120 8.56 -9.38 8.92
CA THR A 120 8.53 -7.93 8.92
C THR A 120 7.54 -7.42 7.88
N VAL A 121 6.61 -6.57 8.31
CA VAL A 121 5.66 -5.88 7.45
C VAL A 121 5.94 -4.39 7.52
N MET A 122 6.17 -3.80 6.35
CA MET A 122 6.23 -2.37 6.14
C MET A 122 5.08 -1.99 5.20
N SER A 123 4.24 -1.06 5.64
CA SER A 123 3.08 -0.61 4.90
C SER A 123 2.86 0.89 5.12
N VAL A 124 1.77 1.42 4.58
CA VAL A 124 1.39 2.81 4.63
C VAL A 124 -0.11 2.89 4.87
N CYS A 125 -0.54 3.65 5.88
CA CYS A 125 -1.96 3.84 6.16
C CYS A 125 -2.64 4.58 5.01
N SER A 126 -3.72 4.03 4.45
CA SER A 126 -4.46 4.65 3.34
C SER A 126 -5.07 6.01 3.69
N HIS A 127 -5.38 6.27 4.96
CA HIS A 127 -6.04 7.50 5.41
C HIS A 127 -5.08 8.69 5.56
N HIS A 128 -3.84 8.44 6.01
CA HIS A 128 -2.89 9.52 6.35
C HIS A 128 -1.53 9.40 5.63
N TRP A 129 -1.33 8.31 4.90
CA TRP A 129 -0.07 7.96 4.23
C TRP A 129 1.15 7.94 5.14
N GLN A 130 0.93 7.61 6.42
CA GLN A 130 1.98 7.41 7.41
C GLN A 130 2.48 5.96 7.40
N PRO A 131 3.78 5.73 7.66
CA PRO A 131 4.33 4.37 7.73
C PRO A 131 3.65 3.53 8.81
N ILE A 132 3.36 2.27 8.46
CA ILE A 132 3.00 1.21 9.39
C ILE A 132 4.14 0.21 9.37
N SER A 133 4.70 -0.11 10.54
CA SER A 133 5.75 -1.11 10.69
C SER A 133 5.39 -2.08 11.80
N GLY A 134 5.58 -3.37 11.57
CA GLY A 134 5.36 -4.39 12.58
C GLY A 134 5.73 -5.78 12.11
N ASP A 135 5.37 -6.76 12.92
CA ASP A 135 5.58 -8.17 12.61
C ASP A 135 4.24 -8.87 12.38
N CYS A 136 4.21 -9.73 11.38
CA CYS A 136 3.09 -10.61 11.06
C CYS A 136 3.44 -12.06 11.40
N ALA A 137 2.40 -12.83 11.74
CA ALA A 137 2.44 -14.28 11.79
C ALA A 137 1.43 -14.85 10.79
N ILE A 138 1.88 -15.75 9.92
CA ILE A 138 1.02 -16.44 8.97
C ILE A 138 0.86 -17.89 9.42
N GLY A 139 -0.38 -18.34 9.59
CA GLY A 139 -0.74 -19.71 9.95
C GLY A 139 -1.60 -20.36 8.87
N TYR A 140 -1.31 -21.61 8.51
CA TYR A 140 -2.19 -22.39 7.64
C TYR A 140 -2.11 -23.90 7.96
N ILE A 141 -3.20 -24.63 7.65
CA ILE A 141 -3.26 -26.10 7.75
C ILE A 141 -3.18 -26.67 6.33
N PRO A 142 -2.13 -27.45 6.00
CA PRO A 142 -2.02 -28.06 4.68
C PRO A 142 -3.12 -29.09 4.40
N ASN A 143 -3.53 -29.19 3.14
CA ASN A 143 -4.38 -30.29 2.66
C ASN A 143 -3.60 -31.13 1.65
N LYS A 144 -3.94 -31.06 0.35
CA LYS A 144 -3.24 -31.83 -0.71
C LYS A 144 -1.82 -31.34 -0.94
N TYR A 145 -1.54 -30.08 -0.63
CA TYR A 145 -0.26 -29.43 -0.87
C TYR A 145 0.24 -28.66 0.35
N VAL A 146 1.57 -28.54 0.42
CA VAL A 146 2.30 -27.71 1.38
C VAL A 146 2.93 -26.55 0.62
N LEU A 147 2.74 -25.32 1.10
CA LEU A 147 3.38 -24.13 0.52
C LEU A 147 4.87 -24.12 0.88
N GLY A 148 5.73 -23.70 -0.06
CA GLY A 148 7.13 -23.45 0.24
C GLY A 148 7.26 -22.31 1.24
N ILE A 149 7.95 -22.55 2.36
CA ILE A 149 8.04 -21.58 3.48
C ILE A 149 8.63 -20.24 3.02
N SER A 150 9.56 -20.25 2.06
CA SER A 150 10.14 -19.03 1.47
C SER A 150 9.15 -18.18 0.65
N LYS A 151 7.88 -18.59 0.55
CA LYS A 151 6.79 -17.84 -0.11
C LYS A 151 5.87 -17.13 0.88
N LEU A 152 6.14 -17.26 2.18
CA LEU A 152 5.40 -16.57 3.24
C LEU A 152 5.95 -15.16 3.54
N THR A 153 6.98 -14.74 2.81
CA THR A 153 7.70 -13.46 2.94
C THR A 153 7.88 -12.84 1.57
#